data_AF-B3C9V7-F1
#
_entry.id   AF-B3C9V7-F1
#
_cell.length_a   1.000
_cell.length_b   1.000
_cell.length_c   1.000
_cell.angle_alpha   90.00
_cell.angle_beta   90.00
_cell.angle_gamma   90.00
#
_symmetry.space_group_name_H-M   'P 1'
#
loop_
_entity.id
_entity.type
_entity.pdbx_description
1 polymer ?
#
loop_
_entity_poly.entity_id
_entity_poly.type
_entity_poly.pdbx_seq_one_letter_code
_entity_poly.pdbx_strand_id
1 'polypeptide(L)'
;MKLKLIMGLIGVLSFSSFSTLPSSDDTDKKPQESWVIGPFLRPEGVNPVLVPQPASFHCPMRKEQVKWEESDVFNPAATVKDGKIVVLYRAEDNSAQGIGKRTSRIGYAESADGVTMKRLDSPVLFPGGDEFESIECPGGCEDPRVAMTEDGLYVMLYTAWNRKTPRLAVATSKDLKNWTKHGLAFEKAYDGRFARIATKSASILTKVKGGKLVIDKVDGKYFMYWGEYAVHAATSDNLTDWYPVLDENNELLKIAKPRNGYFDSQMTECGPPAIRTKQGIVLMYNGKNDKKRGDVNYPAGAYCAGQLLLDSKDPYKVLGRLDKPFFMPEAPFEKSGQYKDGTVFIEGLAYYKKKLYLYYGCADSKVAVAICDDIKRLLKVK
;
A
#
# COMPACT_ATOMS: atom_id res chain seq x y z
N MET A 1 -82.77 52.10 -14.83
CA MET A 1 -83.10 52.60 -13.48
C MET A 1 -81.79 52.73 -12.70
N LYS A 2 -81.53 53.93 -12.17
CA LYS A 2 -80.22 54.44 -11.74
C LYS A 2 -79.75 53.89 -10.39
N LEU A 3 -78.42 53.82 -10.21
CA LEU A 3 -77.58 54.28 -9.07
C LEU A 3 -76.37 53.31 -8.97
N LYS A 4 -75.11 53.70 -8.78
CA LYS A 4 -74.45 54.99 -8.51
C LYS A 4 -72.98 54.74 -8.84
N LEU A 5 -72.34 55.63 -9.60
CA LEU A 5 -70.91 55.58 -9.92
C LEU A 5 -70.18 56.57 -9.02
N ILE A 6 -69.18 56.13 -8.27
CA ILE A 6 -68.12 56.97 -7.73
C ILE A 6 -66.80 56.26 -8.04
N MET A 7 -66.02 56.86 -8.94
CA MET A 7 -64.63 56.51 -9.24
C MET A 7 -63.71 57.32 -8.32
N GLY A 8 -62.74 56.65 -7.72
CA GLY A 8 -61.58 57.25 -7.07
C GLY A 8 -60.36 56.40 -7.40
N LEU A 9 -59.48 56.96 -8.23
CA LEU A 9 -58.20 56.38 -8.68
C LEU A 9 -57.16 56.47 -7.55
N ILE A 10 -56.21 55.52 -7.49
CA ILE A 10 -54.75 55.72 -7.33
C ILE A 10 -54.13 54.47 -6.67
N GLY A 11 -53.25 53.83 -7.46
CA GLY A 11 -51.92 53.28 -7.09
C GLY A 11 -51.81 52.22 -5.98
N VAL A 12 -50.92 51.25 -6.21
CA VAL A 12 -49.69 51.04 -5.42
C VAL A 12 -49.26 49.55 -5.36
N LEU A 13 -48.00 49.35 -5.74
CA LEU A 13 -46.99 48.35 -5.34
C LEU A 13 -47.27 46.84 -5.49
N SER A 14 -46.49 46.24 -6.40
CA SER A 14 -46.09 44.84 -6.38
C SER A 14 -45.09 44.56 -5.26
N PHE A 15 -45.45 43.68 -4.32
CA PHE A 15 -44.51 43.02 -3.41
C PHE A 15 -44.46 41.51 -3.71
N SER A 16 -43.26 41.06 -4.06
CA SER A 16 -42.84 39.68 -4.18
C SER A 16 -42.77 39.02 -2.80
N SER A 17 -43.32 37.81 -2.69
CA SER A 17 -43.10 36.91 -1.56
C SER A 17 -42.56 35.58 -2.09
N PHE A 18 -41.26 35.36 -1.87
CA PHE A 18 -40.61 34.06 -2.04
C PHE A 18 -40.84 33.23 -0.77
N SER A 19 -41.47 32.07 -0.92
CA SER A 19 -41.60 31.05 0.11
C SER A 19 -40.28 30.27 0.25
N THR A 20 -39.60 30.44 1.38
CA THR A 20 -38.42 29.66 1.77
C THR A 20 -38.86 28.30 2.33
N LEU A 21 -38.50 27.23 1.64
CA LEU A 21 -38.53 25.86 2.17
C LEU A 21 -37.33 25.66 3.13
N PRO A 22 -37.48 24.93 4.25
CA PRO A 22 -36.36 24.69 5.15
C PRO A 22 -35.33 23.77 4.52
N SER A 23 -34.08 24.24 4.55
CA SER A 23 -32.85 23.49 4.31
C SER A 23 -32.82 22.20 5.14
N SER A 24 -32.62 21.06 4.49
CA SER A 24 -32.29 19.80 5.15
C SER A 24 -30.91 19.92 5.81
N ASP A 25 -30.92 19.89 7.14
CA ASP A 25 -29.74 20.01 7.99
C ASP A 25 -28.66 18.97 7.70
N ASP A 26 -27.44 19.50 7.64
CA ASP A 26 -26.13 18.86 7.58
C ASP A 26 -25.89 18.13 8.93
N THR A 27 -26.37 16.91 9.07
CA THR A 27 -26.21 16.11 10.31
C THR A 27 -25.80 14.67 10.02
N ASP A 28 -24.54 14.46 9.59
CA ASP A 28 -23.78 13.25 10.00
C ASP A 28 -22.28 13.24 9.60
N LYS A 29 -21.60 14.40 9.60
CA LYS A 29 -20.13 14.38 9.49
C LYS A 29 -19.53 14.06 10.86
N LYS A 30 -19.40 12.77 11.20
CA LYS A 30 -18.44 12.34 12.23
C LYS A 30 -17.11 13.07 11.95
N PRO A 31 -16.49 13.74 12.93
CA PRO A 31 -15.20 14.37 12.73
C PRO A 31 -14.25 13.34 12.14
N GLN A 32 -13.64 13.63 10.99
CA GLN A 32 -12.60 12.78 10.41
C GLN A 32 -11.58 12.54 11.51
N GLU A 33 -11.37 11.27 11.88
CA GLU A 33 -10.50 10.92 13.00
C GLU A 33 -9.13 11.57 12.78
N SER A 34 -8.70 12.42 13.72
CA SER A 34 -7.61 13.38 13.52
C SER A 34 -6.23 12.75 13.30
N TRP A 35 -6.12 11.42 13.31
CA TRP A 35 -4.90 10.65 13.11
C TRP A 35 -4.81 10.03 11.71
N VAL A 36 -5.92 9.99 10.96
CA VAL A 36 -6.01 9.35 9.65
C VAL A 36 -5.19 10.14 8.64
N ILE A 37 -4.32 9.44 7.91
CA ILE A 37 -3.53 10.03 6.84
C ILE A 37 -4.36 10.04 5.55
N GLY A 38 -4.76 11.22 5.11
CA GLY A 38 -5.59 11.41 3.92
C GLY A 38 -6.24 12.80 3.91
N PRO A 39 -7.12 13.09 2.94
CA PRO A 39 -7.53 12.19 1.86
C PRO A 39 -6.40 11.98 0.82
N PHE A 40 -6.42 10.82 0.17
CA PHE A 40 -5.61 10.54 -1.01
C PHE A 40 -6.48 10.69 -2.25
N LEU A 41 -6.11 11.64 -3.12
CA LEU A 41 -6.87 11.95 -4.33
C LEU A 41 -6.13 11.40 -5.55
N ARG A 42 -6.87 10.72 -6.42
CA ARG A 42 -6.38 10.29 -7.74
C ARG A 42 -6.22 11.54 -8.62
N PRO A 43 -5.02 11.83 -9.15
CA PRO A 43 -4.88 12.94 -10.09
C PRO A 43 -5.68 12.66 -11.37
N GLU A 44 -6.39 13.66 -11.87
CA GLU A 44 -7.26 13.53 -13.05
C GLU A 44 -6.43 13.21 -14.31
N GLY A 45 -6.90 12.26 -15.12
CA GLY A 45 -6.29 11.90 -16.40
C GLY A 45 -4.91 11.23 -16.33
N VAL A 46 -4.43 10.91 -15.13
CA VAL A 46 -3.07 10.39 -14.91
C VAL A 46 -2.99 8.87 -14.84
N ASN A 47 -3.93 8.23 -14.13
CA ASN A 47 -3.86 6.81 -13.87
C ASN A 47 -4.37 5.98 -15.05
N PRO A 48 -3.79 4.80 -15.32
CA PRO A 48 -2.65 4.15 -14.62
C PRO A 48 -1.28 4.76 -15.00
N VAL A 49 -0.34 4.82 -14.05
CA VAL A 49 1.02 5.36 -14.26
C VAL A 49 2.02 4.33 -14.80
N LEU A 50 1.76 3.03 -14.61
CA LEU A 50 2.50 1.96 -15.28
C LEU A 50 1.52 0.93 -15.83
N VAL A 51 1.82 0.48 -17.06
CA VAL A 51 1.10 -0.56 -17.79
C VAL A 51 2.09 -1.57 -18.39
N PRO A 52 1.67 -2.83 -18.63
CA PRO A 52 2.54 -3.86 -19.21
C PRO A 52 3.17 -3.44 -20.53
N GLN A 53 4.39 -3.90 -20.80
CA GLN A 53 5.13 -3.66 -22.05
C GLN A 53 5.86 -4.94 -22.49
N PRO A 54 6.14 -5.13 -23.78
CA PRO A 54 6.84 -6.33 -24.27
C PRO A 54 8.37 -6.22 -24.13
N ALA A 55 8.88 -5.54 -23.09
CA ALA A 55 10.33 -5.37 -22.89
C ALA A 55 10.99 -6.72 -22.61
N SER A 56 12.15 -6.95 -23.22
CA SER A 56 12.86 -8.23 -23.17
C SER A 56 14.11 -8.15 -22.31
N PHE A 57 14.38 -9.21 -21.56
CA PHE A 57 15.54 -9.34 -20.67
C PHE A 57 16.08 -10.78 -20.71
N HIS A 58 17.41 -10.94 -20.66
CA HIS A 58 18.03 -12.26 -20.65
C HIS A 58 17.95 -12.86 -19.24
N CYS A 59 17.02 -13.79 -19.03
CA CYS A 59 16.76 -14.35 -17.71
C CYS A 59 17.79 -15.41 -17.33
N PRO A 60 18.59 -15.23 -16.27
CA PRO A 60 19.61 -16.21 -15.88
C PRO A 60 19.01 -17.55 -15.45
N MET A 61 17.85 -17.54 -14.79
CA MET A 61 17.12 -18.78 -14.43
C MET A 61 16.73 -19.60 -15.67
N ARG A 62 16.27 -18.95 -16.75
CA ARG A 62 15.82 -19.65 -17.98
C ARG A 62 16.90 -19.81 -19.04
N LYS A 63 17.97 -19.03 -18.95
CA LYS A 63 19.04 -18.93 -19.95
C LYS A 63 18.53 -18.53 -21.34
N GLU A 64 17.49 -17.70 -21.39
CA GLU A 64 16.84 -17.22 -22.62
C GLU A 64 16.32 -15.78 -22.46
N GLN A 65 15.97 -15.13 -23.59
CA GLN A 65 15.26 -13.85 -23.56
C GLN A 65 13.81 -14.07 -23.14
N VAL A 66 13.34 -13.30 -22.16
CA VAL A 66 11.95 -13.32 -21.70
C VAL A 66 11.35 -11.93 -21.78
N LYS A 67 10.06 -11.86 -22.15
CA LYS A 67 9.29 -10.62 -22.06
C LYS A 67 8.78 -10.44 -20.63
N TRP A 68 9.62 -9.84 -19.79
CA TRP A 68 9.53 -9.97 -18.34
C TRP A 68 8.35 -9.21 -17.69
N GLU A 69 7.75 -8.28 -18.43
CA GLU A 69 6.68 -7.38 -17.97
C GLU A 69 5.51 -7.28 -18.97
N GLU A 70 5.34 -8.31 -19.81
CA GLU A 70 4.32 -8.32 -20.88
C GLU A 70 2.90 -8.54 -20.36
N SER A 71 2.73 -9.22 -19.22
CA SER A 71 1.39 -9.60 -18.74
C SER A 71 0.79 -8.57 -17.81
N ASP A 72 1.44 -8.33 -16.67
CA ASP A 72 0.91 -7.53 -15.58
C ASP A 72 2.04 -6.75 -14.90
N VAL A 73 1.80 -5.48 -14.54
CA VAL A 73 2.73 -4.65 -13.74
C VAL A 73 1.98 -4.00 -12.59
N PHE A 74 2.26 -4.38 -11.35
CA PHE A 74 1.41 -4.05 -10.19
C PHE A 74 2.24 -4.09 -8.89
N ASN A 75 1.56 -4.13 -7.73
CA ASN A 75 2.13 -4.21 -6.37
C ASN A 75 3.50 -3.53 -6.23
N PRO A 76 3.50 -2.18 -6.15
CA PRO A 76 4.73 -1.42 -6.22
C PRO A 76 5.23 -0.97 -4.85
N ALA A 77 6.54 -1.09 -4.63
CA ALA A 77 7.23 -0.26 -3.64
C ALA A 77 7.38 1.17 -4.17
N ALA A 78 7.53 2.14 -3.27
CA ALA A 78 7.94 3.50 -3.64
C ALA A 78 8.84 4.12 -2.58
N THR A 79 9.84 4.88 -3.03
CA THR A 79 10.78 5.61 -2.18
C THR A 79 11.30 6.86 -2.91
N VAL A 80 12.22 7.62 -2.31
CA VAL A 80 12.82 8.82 -2.91
C VAL A 80 14.33 8.69 -2.95
N LYS A 81 14.93 8.92 -4.13
CA LYS A 81 16.37 8.99 -4.33
C LYS A 81 16.74 10.16 -5.23
N ASP A 82 17.78 10.90 -4.86
CA ASP A 82 18.35 12.00 -5.66
C ASP A 82 17.31 13.01 -6.18
N GLY A 83 16.34 13.36 -5.32
CA GLY A 83 15.29 14.31 -5.65
C GLY A 83 14.23 13.78 -6.63
N LYS A 84 14.13 12.47 -6.84
CA LYS A 84 13.09 11.81 -7.63
C LYS A 84 12.38 10.76 -6.81
N ILE A 85 11.11 10.53 -7.11
CA ILE A 85 10.41 9.32 -6.66
C ILE A 85 10.91 8.16 -7.49
N VAL A 86 11.17 7.03 -6.84
CA VAL A 86 11.47 5.75 -7.48
C VAL A 86 10.37 4.76 -7.11
N VAL A 87 9.81 4.11 -8.12
CA VAL A 87 8.80 3.06 -8.01
C VAL A 87 9.42 1.74 -8.45
N LEU A 88 9.34 0.74 -7.57
CA LEU A 88 9.84 -0.61 -7.82
C LEU A 88 8.64 -1.54 -7.92
N TYR A 89 8.27 -1.92 -9.13
CA TYR A 89 7.00 -2.57 -9.42
C TYR A 89 7.18 -4.06 -9.65
N ARG A 90 6.26 -4.89 -9.13
CA ARG A 90 6.14 -6.28 -9.53
C ARG A 90 5.73 -6.33 -11.01
N ALA A 91 6.43 -7.15 -11.78
CA ALA A 91 6.12 -7.42 -13.17
C ALA A 91 6.09 -8.93 -13.41
N GLU A 92 5.07 -9.39 -14.12
CA GLU A 92 4.93 -10.79 -14.49
C GLU A 92 5.04 -11.00 -16.00
N ASP A 93 5.77 -12.05 -16.37
CA ASP A 93 5.85 -12.55 -17.74
C ASP A 93 4.62 -13.38 -18.14
N ASN A 94 4.52 -13.74 -19.42
CA ASN A 94 3.44 -14.58 -19.93
C ASN A 94 3.73 -16.09 -19.87
N SER A 95 4.50 -16.54 -18.87
CA SER A 95 4.96 -17.93 -18.83
C SER A 95 3.90 -18.96 -18.46
N ALA A 96 2.78 -18.54 -17.87
CA ALA A 96 1.63 -19.39 -17.54
C ALA A 96 0.37 -18.55 -17.34
N GLN A 97 -0.79 -19.20 -17.27
CA GLN A 97 -2.07 -18.56 -16.96
C GLN A 97 -2.52 -18.86 -15.53
N GLY A 98 -2.88 -17.80 -14.79
CA GLY A 98 -3.43 -17.85 -13.44
C GLY A 98 -2.50 -17.24 -12.37
N ILE A 99 -3.12 -16.74 -11.29
CA ILE A 99 -2.43 -16.07 -10.17
C ILE A 99 -1.35 -16.98 -9.58
N GLY A 100 -0.15 -16.43 -9.39
CA GLY A 100 0.98 -17.12 -8.78
C GLY A 100 1.63 -18.20 -9.64
N LYS A 101 1.27 -18.31 -10.94
CA LYS A 101 1.85 -19.30 -11.86
C LYS A 101 2.91 -18.73 -12.81
N ARG A 102 3.02 -17.41 -12.91
CA ARG A 102 4.02 -16.72 -13.75
C ARG A 102 5.35 -16.61 -12.98
N THR A 103 6.33 -15.87 -13.53
CA THR A 103 7.54 -15.49 -12.80
C THR A 103 7.54 -13.98 -12.57
N SER A 104 7.50 -13.58 -11.30
CA SER A 104 7.56 -12.18 -10.86
C SER A 104 9.00 -11.66 -10.80
N ARG A 105 9.21 -10.44 -11.29
CA ARG A 105 10.47 -9.69 -11.20
C ARG A 105 10.17 -8.26 -10.79
N ILE A 106 11.16 -7.56 -10.24
CA ILE A 106 10.99 -6.17 -9.80
C ILE A 106 11.58 -5.23 -10.85
N GLY A 107 10.71 -4.44 -11.48
CA GLY A 107 11.09 -3.36 -12.39
C GLY A 107 11.46 -2.08 -11.66
N TYR A 108 12.13 -1.17 -12.36
CA TYR A 108 12.48 0.17 -11.85
C TYR A 108 11.82 1.24 -12.72
N ALA A 109 11.20 2.23 -12.07
CA ALA A 109 10.79 3.47 -12.69
C ALA A 109 11.14 4.68 -11.82
N GLU A 110 11.55 5.79 -12.43
CA GLU A 110 11.80 7.06 -11.73
C GLU A 110 10.89 8.18 -12.25
N SER A 111 10.55 9.11 -11.36
CA SER A 111 9.65 10.21 -11.64
C SER A 111 10.05 11.50 -10.92
N ALA A 112 10.02 12.62 -11.62
CA ALA A 112 10.32 13.95 -11.07
C ALA A 112 9.09 14.66 -10.48
N ASP A 113 7.89 14.27 -10.91
CA ASP A 113 6.59 14.82 -10.54
C ASP A 113 5.72 13.83 -9.72
N GLY A 114 6.12 12.55 -9.68
CA GLY A 114 5.40 11.45 -9.05
C GLY A 114 4.33 10.79 -9.93
N VAL A 115 4.26 11.19 -11.20
CA VAL A 115 3.23 10.78 -12.15
C VAL A 115 3.84 10.22 -13.41
N THR A 116 4.73 10.97 -14.07
CA THR A 116 5.38 10.57 -15.31
C THR A 116 6.52 9.61 -15.00
N MET A 117 6.45 8.38 -15.51
CA MET A 117 7.37 7.30 -15.17
C MET A 117 8.38 7.03 -16.29
N LYS A 118 9.68 7.14 -15.96
CA LYS A 118 10.77 6.66 -16.83
C LYS A 118 11.28 5.31 -16.33
N ARG A 119 11.10 4.27 -17.14
CA ARG A 119 11.46 2.88 -16.80
C ARG A 119 12.89 2.54 -17.22
N LEU A 120 13.46 1.53 -16.58
CA LEU A 120 14.55 0.75 -17.16
C LEU A 120 13.99 -0.41 -17.98
N ASP A 121 14.72 -0.83 -19.02
CA ASP A 121 14.29 -1.92 -19.91
C ASP A 121 14.48 -3.32 -19.28
N SER A 122 15.25 -3.41 -18.19
CA SER A 122 15.55 -4.65 -17.47
C SER A 122 15.12 -4.56 -16.01
N PRO A 123 14.69 -5.69 -15.41
CA PRO A 123 14.37 -5.75 -13.99
C PRO A 123 15.64 -5.58 -13.13
N VAL A 124 15.45 -5.08 -11.91
CA VAL A 124 16.53 -4.83 -10.94
C VAL A 124 16.60 -5.88 -9.83
N LEU A 125 15.57 -6.69 -9.65
CA LEU A 125 15.57 -7.88 -8.80
C LEU A 125 14.81 -9.00 -9.49
N PHE A 126 15.41 -10.19 -9.59
CA PHE A 126 14.87 -11.33 -10.33
C PHE A 126 15.49 -12.65 -9.82
N PRO A 127 14.86 -13.81 -10.09
CA PRO A 127 15.41 -15.11 -9.72
C PRO A 127 16.51 -15.58 -10.70
N GLY A 128 17.43 -16.41 -10.18
CA GLY A 128 18.42 -17.15 -10.96
C GLY A 128 19.82 -16.52 -10.95
N GLY A 129 20.84 -17.38 -10.99
CA GLY A 129 22.25 -16.98 -11.04
C GLY A 129 22.87 -16.67 -9.68
N ASP A 130 22.22 -17.07 -8.59
CA ASP A 130 22.67 -16.86 -7.21
C ASP A 130 22.26 -18.03 -6.29
N GLU A 131 22.66 -17.97 -5.03
CA GLU A 131 22.39 -19.00 -4.02
C GLU A 131 20.91 -19.07 -3.56
N PHE A 132 20.06 -18.11 -3.96
CA PHE A 132 18.67 -17.99 -3.50
C PHE A 132 17.66 -18.67 -4.44
N GLU A 133 18.13 -19.34 -5.50
CA GLU A 133 17.27 -20.06 -6.46
C GLU A 133 16.29 -21.03 -5.78
N SER A 134 16.69 -21.73 -4.72
CA SER A 134 15.82 -22.70 -4.04
C SER A 134 14.56 -22.07 -3.42
N ILE A 135 14.60 -20.77 -3.14
CA ILE A 135 13.52 -20.04 -2.49
C ILE A 135 12.70 -19.17 -3.44
N GLU A 136 13.27 -18.75 -4.56
CA GLU A 136 12.60 -17.91 -5.56
C GLU A 136 12.22 -18.65 -6.84
N CYS A 137 12.86 -19.76 -7.21
CA CYS A 137 12.57 -20.41 -8.49
C CYS A 137 11.37 -21.37 -8.39
N PRO A 138 10.43 -21.37 -9.35
CA PRO A 138 10.39 -20.51 -10.55
C PRO A 138 9.42 -19.30 -10.43
N GLY A 139 8.85 -19.01 -9.26
CA GLY A 139 7.81 -17.98 -9.10
C GLY A 139 8.35 -16.55 -8.96
N GLY A 140 9.58 -16.39 -8.50
CA GLY A 140 10.34 -15.15 -8.51
C GLY A 140 10.24 -14.33 -7.23
N CYS A 141 10.34 -13.01 -7.40
CA CYS A 141 10.37 -12.01 -6.33
C CYS A 141 9.10 -11.15 -6.43
N GLU A 142 8.27 -11.14 -5.40
CA GLU A 142 6.94 -10.50 -5.42
C GLU A 142 6.79 -9.38 -4.37
N ASP A 143 5.86 -8.47 -4.62
CA ASP A 143 5.26 -7.53 -3.65
C ASP A 143 6.27 -6.76 -2.77
N PRO A 144 7.20 -6.02 -3.38
CA PRO A 144 8.26 -5.31 -2.68
C PRO A 144 7.74 -4.15 -1.82
N ARG A 145 8.27 -4.00 -0.61
CA ARG A 145 8.16 -2.79 0.22
C ARG A 145 9.55 -2.27 0.53
N VAL A 146 9.78 -0.98 0.31
CA VAL A 146 11.11 -0.36 0.45
C VAL A 146 11.07 0.77 1.47
N ALA A 147 12.02 0.74 2.40
CA ALA A 147 12.29 1.84 3.34
C ALA A 147 13.79 2.17 3.32
N MET A 148 14.15 3.40 3.72
CA MET A 148 15.54 3.88 3.67
C MET A 148 16.04 4.26 5.06
N THR A 149 17.24 3.86 5.44
CA THR A 149 17.91 4.32 6.66
C THR A 149 18.33 5.80 6.56
N GLU A 150 18.71 6.42 7.67
CA GLU A 150 19.20 7.81 7.65
C GLU A 150 20.49 8.00 6.84
N ASP A 151 21.34 6.97 6.78
CA ASP A 151 22.60 6.94 6.02
C ASP A 151 22.44 6.46 4.56
N GLY A 152 21.21 6.26 4.09
CA GLY A 152 20.90 6.03 2.68
C GLY A 152 20.99 4.57 2.22
N LEU A 153 20.93 3.61 3.14
CA LEU A 153 20.71 2.20 2.80
C LEU A 153 19.22 1.98 2.57
N TYR A 154 18.85 1.49 1.39
CA TYR A 154 17.51 1.03 1.09
C TYR A 154 17.38 -0.45 1.44
N VAL A 155 16.30 -0.78 2.14
CA VAL A 155 15.95 -2.15 2.53
C VAL A 155 14.63 -2.49 1.87
N MET A 156 14.65 -3.55 1.05
CA MET A 156 13.49 -4.14 0.41
C MET A 156 13.08 -5.40 1.15
N LEU A 157 11.81 -5.46 1.52
CA LEU A 157 11.14 -6.65 2.01
C LEU A 157 10.24 -7.14 0.87
N TYR A 158 10.41 -8.38 0.45
CA TYR A 158 9.68 -8.95 -0.69
C TYR A 158 9.33 -10.41 -0.41
N THR A 159 8.47 -11.00 -1.24
CA THR A 159 8.12 -12.41 -1.15
C THR A 159 8.96 -13.21 -2.14
N ALA A 160 9.75 -14.17 -1.65
CA ALA A 160 10.38 -15.19 -2.47
C ALA A 160 9.37 -16.33 -2.71
N TRP A 161 9.07 -16.61 -3.98
CA TRP A 161 8.04 -17.59 -4.36
C TRP A 161 8.60 -18.73 -5.21
N ASN A 162 8.72 -19.93 -4.64
CA ASN A 162 9.19 -21.13 -5.36
C ASN A 162 8.06 -22.06 -5.82
N ARG A 163 6.81 -21.57 -5.87
CA ARG A 163 5.59 -22.37 -6.11
C ARG A 163 5.24 -23.39 -5.02
N LYS A 164 5.91 -23.35 -3.86
CA LYS A 164 5.59 -24.20 -2.70
C LYS A 164 5.20 -23.38 -1.48
N THR A 165 6.06 -22.46 -1.07
CA THR A 165 5.83 -21.64 0.13
C THR A 165 6.27 -20.20 -0.12
N PRO A 166 5.36 -19.21 -0.05
CA PRO A 166 5.74 -17.81 -0.15
C PRO A 166 6.46 -17.43 1.15
N ARG A 167 7.63 -16.82 1.06
CA ARG A 167 8.41 -16.46 2.25
C ARG A 167 8.95 -15.04 2.14
N LEU A 168 8.84 -14.31 3.23
CA LEU A 168 9.38 -12.96 3.38
C LEU A 168 10.91 -13.01 3.33
N ALA A 169 11.50 -12.27 2.41
CA ALA A 169 12.92 -12.17 2.15
C ALA A 169 13.40 -10.72 2.16
N VAL A 170 14.70 -10.52 2.32
CA VAL A 170 15.33 -9.19 2.42
C VAL A 170 16.34 -8.98 1.30
N ALA A 171 16.35 -7.79 0.72
CA ALA A 171 17.42 -7.29 -0.12
C ALA A 171 17.80 -5.86 0.25
N THR A 172 19.05 -5.47 0.05
CA THR A 172 19.52 -4.10 0.34
C THR A 172 20.23 -3.48 -0.85
N SER A 173 20.13 -2.16 -0.98
CA SER A 173 20.80 -1.39 -2.04
C SER A 173 21.13 0.03 -1.58
N LYS A 174 22.12 0.68 -2.19
CA LYS A 174 22.35 2.13 -2.06
C LYS A 174 21.87 2.94 -3.28
N ASP A 175 21.59 2.27 -4.41
CA ASP A 175 21.26 2.91 -5.68
C ASP A 175 19.89 2.51 -6.26
N LEU A 176 19.19 1.58 -5.60
CA LEU A 176 17.89 1.01 -5.99
C LEU A 176 17.91 0.16 -7.26
N LYS A 177 19.10 -0.10 -7.82
CA LYS A 177 19.30 -0.85 -9.06
C LYS A 177 20.11 -2.12 -8.82
N ASN A 178 21.17 -2.02 -8.03
CA ASN A 178 22.03 -3.12 -7.66
C ASN A 178 21.64 -3.57 -6.25
N TRP A 179 21.04 -4.76 -6.15
CA TRP A 179 20.52 -5.31 -4.90
C TRP A 179 21.38 -6.48 -4.41
N THR A 180 21.69 -6.49 -3.12
CA THR A 180 22.26 -7.65 -2.42
C THR A 180 21.13 -8.37 -1.70
N LYS A 181 20.84 -9.62 -2.08
CA LYS A 181 19.88 -10.48 -1.39
C LYS A 181 20.51 -11.04 -0.11
N HIS A 182 19.71 -11.15 0.95
CA HIS A 182 20.14 -11.66 2.27
C HIS A 182 19.37 -12.90 2.71
N GLY A 183 18.58 -13.52 1.82
CA GLY A 183 17.75 -14.68 2.15
C GLY A 183 16.47 -14.32 2.90
N LEU A 184 16.00 -15.27 3.71
CA LEU A 184 14.70 -15.16 4.37
C LEU A 184 14.82 -14.30 5.64
N ALA A 185 13.86 -13.39 5.83
CA ALA A 185 13.85 -12.48 6.98
C ALA A 185 13.86 -13.23 8.32
N PHE A 186 13.20 -14.39 8.39
CA PHE A 186 13.03 -15.16 9.63
C PHE A 186 13.91 -16.43 9.69
N GLU A 187 14.94 -16.53 8.84
CA GLU A 187 15.76 -17.74 8.74
C GLU A 187 16.46 -18.11 10.05
N LYS A 188 17.02 -17.12 10.74
CA LYS A 188 17.81 -17.33 11.97
C LYS A 188 16.98 -17.26 13.25
N ALA A 189 15.74 -16.79 13.18
CA ALA A 189 14.93 -16.56 14.37
C ALA A 189 14.52 -17.87 15.03
N TYR A 190 14.82 -18.00 16.32
CA TYR A 190 14.43 -19.15 17.16
C TYR A 190 14.86 -20.49 16.52
N ASP A 191 16.15 -20.61 16.20
CA ASP A 191 16.75 -21.79 15.56
C ASP A 191 16.04 -22.19 14.25
N GLY A 192 15.58 -21.20 13.49
CA GLY A 192 14.92 -21.38 12.20
C GLY A 192 13.48 -21.87 12.27
N ARG A 193 12.82 -21.75 13.44
CA ARG A 193 11.42 -22.13 13.65
C ARG A 193 10.46 -21.61 12.58
N PHE A 194 10.70 -20.40 12.07
CA PHE A 194 9.81 -19.73 11.12
C PHE A 194 10.31 -19.74 9.66
N ALA A 195 11.42 -20.42 9.36
CA ALA A 195 12.00 -20.44 8.01
C ALA A 195 11.13 -21.18 6.95
N ARG A 196 10.17 -22.01 7.41
CA ARG A 196 9.36 -22.89 6.55
C ARG A 196 7.88 -22.54 6.51
N ILE A 197 7.44 -21.49 7.21
CA ILE A 197 6.04 -21.08 7.19
C ILE A 197 5.78 -20.07 6.07
N ALA A 198 4.52 -19.97 5.63
CA ALA A 198 4.13 -18.97 4.65
C ALA A 198 4.17 -17.57 5.28
N THR A 199 4.96 -16.67 4.73
CA THR A 199 5.11 -15.29 5.20
C THR A 199 5.26 -14.33 4.00
N LYS A 200 4.70 -13.14 4.13
CA LYS A 200 4.77 -12.06 3.12
C LYS A 200 4.40 -10.73 3.75
N SER A 201 4.50 -9.66 2.96
CA SER A 201 3.89 -8.35 3.21
C SER A 201 4.37 -7.72 4.52
N ALA A 202 5.49 -6.99 4.48
CA ALA A 202 6.10 -6.39 5.65
C ALA A 202 6.33 -4.88 5.55
N SER A 203 5.83 -4.16 6.55
CA SER A 203 5.85 -2.70 6.67
C SER A 203 6.83 -2.28 7.76
N ILE A 204 8.08 -2.00 7.38
CA ILE A 204 9.08 -1.41 8.31
C ILE A 204 8.54 -0.09 8.87
N LEU A 205 8.78 0.15 10.16
CA LEU A 205 8.48 1.43 10.80
C LEU A 205 9.40 2.54 10.28
N THR A 206 8.80 3.66 9.92
CA THR A 206 9.47 4.85 9.42
C THR A 206 8.99 6.11 10.13
N LYS A 207 9.72 7.22 9.95
CA LYS A 207 9.30 8.57 10.35
C LYS A 207 9.78 9.58 9.33
N VAL A 208 9.11 10.73 9.27
CA VAL A 208 9.67 11.88 8.53
C VAL A 208 10.74 12.57 9.38
N LYS A 209 11.96 12.67 8.84
CA LYS A 209 13.10 13.40 9.43
C LYS A 209 13.85 14.14 8.33
N GLY A 210 14.11 15.43 8.53
CA GLY A 210 14.89 16.24 7.56
C GLY A 210 14.29 16.24 6.15
N GLY A 211 12.96 16.23 6.03
CA GLY A 211 12.28 16.20 4.73
C GLY A 211 12.28 14.84 4.02
N LYS A 212 12.75 13.76 4.65
CA LYS A 212 12.80 12.41 4.10
C LYS A 212 12.02 11.42 4.97
N LEU A 213 11.44 10.39 4.37
CA LEU A 213 10.90 9.25 5.11
C LEU A 213 12.04 8.27 5.37
N VAL A 214 12.39 8.08 6.65
CA VAL A 214 13.52 7.24 7.07
C VAL A 214 13.06 6.16 8.03
N ILE A 215 13.72 5.00 8.02
CA ILE A 215 13.51 3.92 8.98
C ILE A 215 13.69 4.46 10.40
N ASP A 216 12.78 4.07 11.28
CA ASP A 216 12.79 4.43 12.69
C ASP A 216 12.89 3.19 13.57
N LYS A 217 13.22 3.41 14.84
CA LYS A 217 13.41 2.36 15.84
C LYS A 217 12.35 2.44 16.94
N VAL A 218 12.15 1.32 17.62
CA VAL A 218 11.44 1.20 18.91
C VAL A 218 12.42 0.55 19.88
N ASP A 219 12.65 1.18 21.03
CA ASP A 219 13.55 0.67 22.08
C ASP A 219 14.91 0.19 21.57
N GLY A 220 15.52 0.98 20.68
CA GLY A 220 16.84 0.71 20.11
C GLY A 220 16.89 -0.30 18.96
N LYS A 221 15.79 -1.02 18.69
CA LYS A 221 15.68 -2.02 17.61
C LYS A 221 14.89 -1.51 16.42
N TYR A 222 15.21 -2.02 15.24
CA TYR A 222 14.35 -1.86 14.07
C TYR A 222 13.07 -2.66 14.27
N PHE A 223 11.98 -2.15 13.69
CA PHE A 223 10.64 -2.70 13.90
C PHE A 223 9.90 -2.79 12.57
N MET A 224 9.13 -3.86 12.37
CA MET A 224 8.18 -3.97 11.26
C MET A 224 6.89 -4.63 11.70
N TYR A 225 5.78 -4.23 11.08
CA TYR A 225 4.58 -5.05 11.01
C TYR A 225 4.66 -5.97 9.80
N TRP A 226 4.04 -7.14 9.86
CA TRP A 226 4.00 -8.04 8.70
C TRP A 226 2.80 -8.98 8.73
N GLY A 227 2.45 -9.56 7.58
CA GLY A 227 1.44 -10.61 7.46
C GLY A 227 0.28 -10.29 6.52
N GLU A 228 -0.49 -11.33 6.22
CA GLU A 228 -1.62 -11.34 5.27
C GLU A 228 -2.95 -11.62 5.98
N TYR A 229 -3.02 -12.74 6.71
CA TYR A 229 -4.22 -13.18 7.44
C TYR A 229 -4.37 -12.58 8.85
N ALA A 230 -3.33 -11.91 9.32
CA ALA A 230 -3.28 -11.13 10.55
C ALA A 230 -2.11 -10.16 10.45
N VAL A 231 -2.18 -9.07 11.20
CA VAL A 231 -1.04 -8.18 11.43
C VAL A 231 -0.22 -8.74 12.59
N HIS A 232 1.01 -9.12 12.28
CA HIS A 232 2.06 -9.53 13.22
C HIS A 232 3.12 -8.43 13.35
N ALA A 233 4.13 -8.66 14.18
CA ALA A 233 5.31 -7.81 14.28
C ALA A 233 6.61 -8.61 14.32
N ALA A 234 7.72 -7.95 14.02
CA ALA A 234 9.06 -8.47 14.19
C ALA A 234 10.05 -7.33 14.51
N THR A 235 11.13 -7.69 15.21
CA THR A 235 12.24 -6.77 15.53
C THR A 235 13.54 -7.22 14.88
N SER A 236 14.46 -6.28 14.63
CA SER A 236 15.78 -6.59 14.10
C SER A 236 16.85 -5.64 14.64
N ASP A 237 18.09 -6.12 14.74
CA ASP A 237 19.26 -5.28 15.05
C ASP A 237 19.98 -4.78 13.79
N ASN A 238 19.79 -5.44 12.64
CA ASN A 238 20.60 -5.25 11.43
C ASN A 238 19.78 -5.09 10.12
N LEU A 239 18.45 -5.11 10.19
CA LEU A 239 17.49 -5.01 9.07
C LEU A 239 17.45 -6.22 8.12
N THR A 240 18.27 -7.24 8.33
CA THR A 240 18.28 -8.47 7.52
C THR A 240 17.75 -9.67 8.28
N ASP A 241 18.18 -9.84 9.53
CA ASP A 241 17.72 -10.90 10.42
C ASP A 241 16.61 -10.36 11.31
N TRP A 242 15.39 -10.85 11.10
CA TRP A 242 14.20 -10.41 11.81
C TRP A 242 13.68 -11.51 12.74
N TYR A 243 13.25 -11.09 13.93
CA TYR A 243 12.74 -11.96 14.98
C TYR A 243 11.25 -11.67 15.17
N PRO A 244 10.34 -12.57 14.72
CA PRO A 244 8.92 -12.43 14.97
C PRO A 244 8.62 -12.28 16.45
N VAL A 245 7.71 -11.37 16.79
CA VAL A 245 7.24 -11.18 18.17
C VAL A 245 6.26 -12.28 18.51
N LEU A 246 6.48 -12.92 19.66
CA LEU A 246 5.69 -14.04 20.13
C LEU A 246 4.83 -13.63 21.33
N ASP A 247 3.67 -14.28 21.49
CA ASP A 247 2.81 -14.12 22.65
C ASP A 247 3.24 -15.02 23.82
N GLU A 248 2.48 -14.97 24.92
CA GLU A 248 2.72 -15.76 26.14
C GLU A 248 2.68 -17.28 25.92
N ASN A 249 2.02 -17.74 24.86
CA ASN A 249 1.95 -19.15 24.47
C ASN A 249 3.06 -19.52 23.48
N ASN A 250 4.03 -18.63 23.27
CA ASN A 250 5.11 -18.79 22.31
C ASN A 250 4.59 -18.92 20.86
N GLU A 251 3.41 -18.38 20.54
CA GLU A 251 2.87 -18.30 19.18
C GLU A 251 3.09 -16.92 18.57
N LEU A 252 2.94 -16.77 17.24
CA LEU A 252 3.05 -15.47 16.59
C LEU A 252 1.99 -14.50 17.14
N LEU A 253 2.44 -13.37 17.71
CA LEU A 253 1.55 -12.35 18.25
C LEU A 253 0.67 -11.76 17.13
N LYS A 254 -0.65 -11.77 17.35
CA LYS A 254 -1.64 -11.23 16.39
C LYS A 254 -2.16 -9.89 16.90
N ILE A 255 -1.62 -8.80 16.36
CA ILE A 255 -1.94 -7.41 16.73
C ILE A 255 -3.33 -7.00 16.20
N ALA A 256 -3.62 -7.36 14.95
CA ALA A 256 -4.93 -7.18 14.34
C ALA A 256 -5.31 -8.42 13.53
N LYS A 257 -6.59 -8.77 13.54
CA LYS A 257 -7.16 -9.88 12.78
C LYS A 257 -8.33 -9.40 11.93
N PRO A 258 -8.75 -10.18 10.91
CA PRO A 258 -9.97 -9.91 10.18
C PRO A 258 -11.19 -9.86 11.10
N ARG A 259 -12.19 -9.01 10.75
CA ARG A 259 -13.40 -8.79 11.56
C ARG A 259 -14.66 -9.04 10.73
N ASN A 260 -15.59 -9.84 11.25
CA ASN A 260 -16.88 -10.04 10.58
C ASN A 260 -17.67 -8.72 10.49
N GLY A 261 -18.33 -8.47 9.36
CA GLY A 261 -19.15 -7.28 9.11
C GLY A 261 -18.39 -6.05 8.62
N TYR A 262 -17.08 -6.16 8.38
CA TYR A 262 -16.21 -5.08 7.91
C TYR A 262 -15.56 -5.41 6.56
N PHE A 263 -14.99 -4.40 5.88
CA PHE A 263 -14.26 -4.57 4.61
C PHE A 263 -13.01 -5.46 4.73
N ASP A 264 -12.46 -5.56 5.93
CA ASP A 264 -11.25 -6.29 6.29
C ASP A 264 -11.57 -7.64 6.97
N SER A 265 -12.54 -8.34 6.42
CA SER A 265 -13.20 -9.52 7.03
C SER A 265 -12.57 -10.86 6.65
N GLN A 266 -11.81 -10.93 5.55
CA GLN A 266 -11.06 -12.12 5.16
C GLN A 266 -9.56 -12.00 5.44
N MET A 267 -8.96 -10.84 5.19
CA MET A 267 -7.53 -10.57 5.35
C MET A 267 -7.28 -9.18 5.90
N THR A 268 -6.13 -9.00 6.55
CA THR A 268 -5.63 -7.72 7.10
C THR A 268 -4.15 -7.62 6.76
N GLU A 269 -3.87 -7.41 5.49
CA GLU A 269 -2.54 -7.56 4.93
C GLU A 269 -1.75 -6.24 4.99
N CYS A 270 -0.53 -6.27 5.51
CA CYS A 270 0.27 -5.06 5.67
C CYS A 270 0.53 -4.37 4.31
N GLY A 271 0.36 -3.04 4.26
CA GLY A 271 0.54 -2.22 3.06
C GLY A 271 1.92 -1.57 3.02
N PRO A 272 2.07 -0.27 2.70
CA PRO A 272 3.36 0.41 2.69
C PRO A 272 4.07 0.43 4.05
N PRO A 273 5.35 0.87 4.12
CA PRO A 273 6.03 1.09 5.40
C PRO A 273 5.17 1.90 6.38
N ALA A 274 5.12 1.46 7.64
CA ALA A 274 4.36 2.13 8.68
C ALA A 274 5.02 3.48 9.02
N ILE A 275 4.23 4.46 9.46
CA ILE A 275 4.72 5.82 9.68
C ILE A 275 4.41 6.31 11.09
N ARG A 276 5.44 6.77 11.80
CA ARG A 276 5.30 7.43 13.10
C ARG A 276 4.81 8.87 12.91
N THR A 277 3.71 9.20 13.59
CA THR A 277 3.04 10.50 13.56
C THR A 277 3.11 11.17 14.94
N LYS A 278 2.39 12.28 15.12
CA LYS A 278 2.21 12.91 16.44
C LYS A 278 1.29 12.08 17.35
N GLN A 279 0.32 11.38 16.76
CA GLN A 279 -0.75 10.66 17.46
C GLN A 279 -0.39 9.20 17.76
N GLY A 280 0.58 8.61 17.04
CA GLY A 280 0.94 7.21 17.19
C GLY A 280 1.74 6.70 16.01
N ILE A 281 1.77 5.39 15.82
CA ILE A 281 2.24 4.74 14.61
C ILE A 281 1.03 4.45 13.74
N VAL A 282 1.03 4.90 12.49
CA VAL A 282 -0.02 4.57 11.52
C VAL A 282 0.47 3.46 10.60
N LEU A 283 -0.27 2.35 10.59
CA LEU A 283 -0.10 1.27 9.62
C LEU A 283 -1.25 1.35 8.61
N MET A 284 -0.92 1.63 7.36
CA MET A 284 -1.86 1.47 6.25
C MET A 284 -1.83 0.00 5.81
N TYR A 285 -2.99 -0.61 5.60
CA TYR A 285 -3.11 -2.04 5.30
C TYR A 285 -4.22 -2.31 4.29
N ASN A 286 -4.21 -3.50 3.69
CA ASN A 286 -5.16 -3.98 2.70
C ASN A 286 -6.14 -4.97 3.35
N GLY A 287 -7.42 -4.64 3.35
CA GLY A 287 -8.49 -5.49 3.82
C GLY A 287 -9.19 -6.19 2.67
N LYS A 288 -9.21 -7.53 2.69
CA LYS A 288 -10.00 -8.32 1.73
C LYS A 288 -11.40 -8.57 2.28
N ASN A 289 -12.42 -8.20 1.50
CA ASN A 289 -13.81 -8.34 1.92
C ASN A 289 -14.30 -9.79 1.72
N ASP A 290 -14.67 -10.47 2.80
CA ASP A 290 -15.17 -11.85 2.78
C ASP A 290 -16.53 -11.95 2.07
N LYS A 291 -16.72 -12.98 1.25
CA LYS A 291 -17.95 -13.15 0.44
C LYS A 291 -19.21 -13.41 1.26
N LYS A 292 -19.07 -13.92 2.49
CA LYS A 292 -20.20 -14.30 3.37
C LYS A 292 -20.26 -13.46 4.63
N ARG A 293 -19.11 -13.05 5.15
CA ARG A 293 -18.95 -12.38 6.45
C ARG A 293 -18.45 -10.95 6.32
N GLY A 294 -18.36 -10.42 5.10
CA GLY A 294 -17.89 -9.07 4.83
C GLY A 294 -18.96 -8.01 4.96
N ASP A 295 -18.54 -6.77 4.77
CA ASP A 295 -19.44 -5.62 4.68
C ASP A 295 -20.07 -5.59 3.28
N VAL A 296 -21.39 -5.62 3.24
CA VAL A 296 -22.20 -5.64 2.01
C VAL A 296 -22.09 -4.35 1.18
N ASN A 297 -21.57 -3.27 1.76
CA ASN A 297 -21.36 -2.00 1.07
C ASN A 297 -20.14 -2.01 0.14
N TYR A 298 -19.27 -3.03 0.24
CA TYR A 298 -18.08 -3.16 -0.59
C TYR A 298 -18.13 -4.47 -1.40
N PRO A 299 -17.53 -4.53 -2.62
CA PRO A 299 -17.61 -5.73 -3.44
C PRO A 299 -17.01 -6.95 -2.73
N ALA A 300 -17.69 -8.08 -2.85
CA ALA A 300 -17.25 -9.35 -2.27
C ALA A 300 -15.93 -9.80 -2.91
N GLY A 301 -14.91 -10.09 -2.11
CA GLY A 301 -13.57 -10.45 -2.56
C GLY A 301 -12.66 -9.26 -2.88
N ALA A 302 -13.16 -8.02 -2.92
CA ALA A 302 -12.32 -6.87 -3.21
C ALA A 302 -11.31 -6.60 -2.10
N TYR A 303 -10.15 -6.04 -2.48
CA TYR A 303 -9.24 -5.42 -1.52
C TYR A 303 -9.47 -3.90 -1.47
N CYS A 304 -9.76 -3.40 -0.27
CA CYS A 304 -9.85 -1.98 0.04
C CYS A 304 -8.82 -1.62 1.13
N ALA A 305 -8.39 -0.36 1.19
CA ALA A 305 -7.34 0.07 2.10
C ALA A 305 -7.88 0.62 3.42
N GLY A 306 -7.30 0.15 4.53
CA GLY A 306 -7.56 0.61 5.90
C GLY A 306 -6.36 1.26 6.56
N GLN A 307 -6.59 1.81 7.76
CA GLN A 307 -5.52 2.29 8.63
C GLN A 307 -5.74 1.80 10.07
N LEU A 308 -4.64 1.45 10.73
CA LEU A 308 -4.53 1.18 12.16
C LEU A 308 -3.69 2.29 12.79
N LEU A 309 -4.14 2.79 13.94
CA LEU A 309 -3.35 3.63 14.84
C LEU A 309 -2.85 2.75 15.99
N LEU A 310 -1.54 2.77 16.22
CA LEU A 310 -0.88 2.04 17.31
C LEU A 310 -0.13 3.01 18.22
N ASP A 311 0.08 2.62 19.47
CA ASP A 311 0.83 3.45 20.42
C ASP A 311 2.30 3.57 19.97
N SER A 312 2.88 4.76 20.16
CA SER A 312 4.28 5.00 19.79
C SER A 312 5.29 4.39 20.77
N LYS A 313 4.89 4.19 22.03
CA LYS A 313 5.69 3.58 23.09
C LYS A 313 5.51 2.07 23.11
N ASP A 314 4.27 1.61 22.91
CA ASP A 314 3.94 0.19 22.80
C ASP A 314 3.40 -0.09 21.39
N PRO A 315 4.26 -0.49 20.44
CA PRO A 315 3.84 -0.67 19.04
C PRO A 315 2.92 -1.88 18.85
N TYR A 316 2.59 -2.64 19.91
CA TYR A 316 1.65 -3.76 19.85
C TYR A 316 0.23 -3.32 20.23
N LYS A 317 0.08 -2.16 20.86
CA LYS A 317 -1.20 -1.66 21.36
C LYS A 317 -1.95 -0.88 20.27
N VAL A 318 -3.07 -1.44 19.80
CA VAL A 318 -3.99 -0.75 18.89
C VAL A 318 -4.79 0.32 19.64
N LEU A 319 -4.70 1.57 19.17
CA LEU A 319 -5.44 2.72 19.67
C LEU A 319 -6.66 3.06 18.81
N GLY A 320 -6.62 2.73 17.53
CA GLY A 320 -7.70 2.99 16.58
C GLY A 320 -7.58 2.12 15.33
N ARG A 321 -8.71 1.88 14.68
CA ARG A 321 -8.81 1.15 13.42
C ARG A 321 -10.00 1.70 12.66
N LEU A 322 -9.80 2.06 11.39
CA LEU A 322 -10.91 2.55 10.58
C LEU A 322 -12.00 1.48 10.42
N ASP A 323 -13.26 1.88 10.58
CA ASP A 323 -14.42 1.04 10.32
C ASP A 323 -14.74 0.94 8.82
N LYS A 324 -14.42 1.97 8.05
CA LYS A 324 -14.58 2.02 6.58
C LYS A 324 -13.22 2.16 5.91
N PRO A 325 -12.99 1.56 4.73
CA PRO A 325 -11.76 1.79 3.99
C PRO A 325 -11.63 3.29 3.64
N PHE A 326 -10.41 3.81 3.70
CA PHE A 326 -10.12 5.18 3.27
C PHE A 326 -9.89 5.28 1.76
N PHE A 327 -9.68 4.13 1.10
CA PHE A 327 -9.42 4.02 -0.33
C PHE A 327 -9.95 2.68 -0.85
N MET A 328 -10.68 2.69 -1.97
CA MET A 328 -11.33 1.50 -2.54
C MET A 328 -11.34 1.55 -4.08
N PRO A 329 -11.59 0.42 -4.79
CA PRO A 329 -11.70 0.41 -6.24
C PRO A 329 -12.88 1.25 -6.75
N GLU A 330 -12.59 2.24 -7.60
CA GLU A 330 -13.57 3.17 -8.17
C GLU A 330 -13.49 3.19 -9.70
N ALA A 331 -12.29 3.31 -10.26
CA ALA A 331 -12.05 3.36 -11.68
C ALA A 331 -12.14 1.97 -12.33
N PRO A 332 -12.49 1.86 -13.63
CA PRO A 332 -12.64 0.58 -14.31
C PRO A 332 -11.41 -0.34 -14.19
N PHE A 333 -10.20 0.21 -14.30
CA PHE A 333 -8.94 -0.54 -14.21
C PHE A 333 -8.60 -1.02 -12.78
N GLU A 334 -9.27 -0.50 -11.75
CA GLU A 334 -9.12 -0.95 -10.36
C GLU A 334 -10.11 -2.07 -10.02
N LYS A 335 -11.25 -2.09 -10.72
CA LYS A 335 -12.37 -3.00 -10.45
C LYS A 335 -12.20 -4.39 -11.05
N SER A 336 -11.39 -4.54 -12.10
CA SER A 336 -11.13 -5.85 -12.73
C SER A 336 -9.87 -5.85 -13.59
N GLY A 337 -9.22 -7.01 -13.68
CA GLY A 337 -7.93 -7.27 -14.30
C GLY A 337 -7.58 -8.75 -14.18
N GLN A 338 -6.32 -9.08 -13.88
CA GLN A 338 -5.94 -10.43 -13.47
C GLN A 338 -6.74 -10.87 -12.22
N TYR A 339 -6.95 -9.93 -11.29
CA TYR A 339 -7.85 -10.09 -10.15
C TYR A 339 -9.27 -9.57 -10.46
N LYS A 340 -10.24 -10.47 -10.55
CA LYS A 340 -11.59 -10.16 -11.05
C LYS A 340 -12.49 -9.40 -10.08
N ASP A 341 -12.27 -9.56 -8.78
CA ASP A 341 -13.13 -8.99 -7.74
C ASP A 341 -12.74 -7.53 -7.40
N GLY A 342 -11.70 -7.00 -8.07
CA GLY A 342 -11.19 -5.63 -7.90
C GLY A 342 -10.21 -5.48 -6.74
N THR A 343 -9.15 -4.69 -6.94
CA THR A 343 -8.19 -4.38 -5.87
C THR A 343 -7.54 -3.02 -6.10
N VAL A 344 -7.40 -2.27 -5.00
CA VAL A 344 -6.47 -1.15 -4.84
C VAL A 344 -5.44 -1.54 -3.78
N PHE A 345 -4.45 -2.34 -4.17
CA PHE A 345 -3.49 -2.92 -3.24
C PHE A 345 -2.39 -1.90 -2.92
N ILE A 346 -2.52 -1.22 -1.78
CA ILE A 346 -1.59 -0.16 -1.37
C ILE A 346 -0.28 -0.77 -0.86
N GLU A 347 0.84 -0.28 -1.39
CA GLU A 347 2.15 -0.90 -1.14
C GLU A 347 3.32 0.09 -1.13
N GLY A 348 3.25 1.15 -1.94
CA GLY A 348 4.30 2.15 -2.03
C GLY A 348 3.86 3.47 -1.39
N LEU A 349 4.69 4.06 -0.53
CA LEU A 349 4.42 5.37 0.05
C LEU A 349 5.69 6.23 0.01
N ALA A 350 5.68 7.27 -0.83
CA ALA A 350 6.79 8.20 -0.94
C ALA A 350 6.43 9.56 -0.33
N TYR A 351 7.29 10.07 0.57
CA TYR A 351 7.23 11.45 1.04
C TYR A 351 8.09 12.34 0.15
N TYR A 352 7.46 13.17 -0.68
CA TYR A 352 8.14 13.97 -1.69
C TYR A 352 7.51 15.34 -1.81
N LYS A 353 8.33 16.40 -1.86
CA LYS A 353 7.88 17.80 -2.00
C LYS A 353 6.73 18.18 -1.05
N LYS A 354 6.80 17.74 0.21
CA LYS A 354 5.79 18.00 1.27
C LYS A 354 4.42 17.35 1.03
N LYS A 355 4.35 16.34 0.16
CA LYS A 355 3.16 15.52 -0.13
C LYS A 355 3.47 14.05 0.11
N LEU A 356 2.43 13.25 0.34
CA LEU A 356 2.53 11.80 0.30
C LEU A 356 1.97 11.29 -1.02
N TYR A 357 2.75 10.45 -1.70
CA TYR A 357 2.38 9.75 -2.92
C TYR A 357 2.18 8.28 -2.59
N LEU A 358 0.93 7.81 -2.71
CA LEU A 358 0.53 6.43 -2.48
C LEU A 358 0.46 5.70 -3.82
N TYR A 359 1.34 4.73 -4.01
CA TYR A 359 1.35 3.84 -5.17
C TYR A 359 0.71 2.51 -4.82
N TYR A 360 -0.15 2.02 -5.71
CA TYR A 360 -0.94 0.83 -5.48
C TYR A 360 -1.12 -0.01 -6.75
N GLY A 361 -1.23 -1.32 -6.54
CA GLY A 361 -1.63 -2.27 -7.57
C GLY A 361 -3.11 -2.15 -7.88
N CYS A 362 -3.47 -2.22 -9.15
CA CYS A 362 -4.84 -2.13 -9.65
C CYS A 362 -5.22 -3.45 -10.31
N ALA A 363 -6.17 -4.17 -9.71
CA ALA A 363 -6.69 -5.45 -10.19
C ALA A 363 -5.61 -6.48 -10.61
N ASP A 364 -4.47 -6.51 -9.90
CA ASP A 364 -3.27 -7.33 -10.20
C ASP A 364 -2.75 -7.16 -11.65
N SER A 365 -2.86 -5.95 -12.22
CA SER A 365 -2.50 -5.71 -13.63
C SER A 365 -1.81 -4.38 -13.93
N LYS A 366 -2.03 -3.33 -13.13
CA LYS A 366 -1.51 -1.97 -13.38
C LYS A 366 -1.02 -1.31 -12.09
N VAL A 367 -0.22 -0.25 -12.22
CA VAL A 367 0.12 0.64 -11.09
C VAL A 367 -0.57 1.98 -11.28
N ALA A 368 -1.12 2.51 -10.19
CA ALA A 368 -1.68 3.85 -10.11
C ALA A 368 -1.12 4.62 -8.90
N VAL A 369 -1.38 5.92 -8.87
CA VAL A 369 -0.97 6.85 -7.81
C VAL A 369 -2.15 7.66 -7.29
N ALA A 370 -2.14 7.93 -5.99
CA ALA A 370 -3.01 8.92 -5.33
C ALA A 370 -2.16 9.81 -4.39
N ILE A 371 -2.55 11.07 -4.23
CA ILE A 371 -1.72 12.10 -3.58
C ILE A 371 -2.46 12.70 -2.39
N CYS A 372 -1.75 12.85 -1.27
CA CYS A 372 -2.22 13.54 -0.08
C CYS A 372 -1.35 14.78 0.21
N ASP A 373 -1.99 15.95 0.27
CA ASP A 373 -1.32 17.25 0.46
C ASP A 373 -1.31 17.73 1.94
N ASP A 374 -2.32 17.36 2.74
CA ASP A 374 -2.48 17.85 4.13
C ASP A 374 -1.77 16.97 5.17
N ILE A 375 -0.44 16.89 5.06
CA ILE A 375 0.37 16.06 5.96
C ILE A 375 0.96 16.82 7.15
N LYS A 376 0.93 18.16 7.13
CA LYS A 376 1.56 19.03 8.15
C LYS A 376 0.91 18.85 9.52
N ARG A 377 -0.38 18.55 9.55
CA ARG A 377 -1.14 18.34 10.80
C ARG A 377 -0.73 17.04 11.50
N LEU A 378 -0.38 16.02 10.72
CA LEU A 378 -0.20 14.64 11.19
C LEU A 378 1.26 14.29 11.48
N LEU A 379 2.17 14.71 10.60
CA LEU A 379 3.57 14.30 10.67
C LEU A 379 4.37 15.22 11.59
N LYS A 380 5.36 14.66 12.28
CA LYS A 380 6.37 15.42 13.03
C LYS A 380 7.35 16.08 12.05
N VAL A 381 6.86 16.99 11.22
CA VAL A 381 7.70 17.79 10.33
C VAL A 381 8.25 18.95 11.17
N LYS A 382 9.52 18.86 11.57
CA LYS A 382 10.27 20.00 12.09
C LYS A 382 10.89 20.77 10.93
#